data_AF-A0A6I3UAQ4-F1
#
_entry.id   AF-A0A6I3UAQ4-F1
#
_cell.length_a   1.000
_cell.length_b   1.000
_cell.length_c   1.000
_cell.angle_alpha   90.00
_cell.angle_beta   90.00
_cell.angle_gamma   90.00
#
_symmetry.space_group_name_H-M   'P 1'
#
loop_
_entity.id
_entity.type
_entity.pdbx_description
1 polymer ?
#
loop_
_entity_poly.entity_id
_entity_poly.type
_entity_poly.pdbx_seq_one_letter_code
_entity_poly.pdbx_strand_id
1 'polypeptide(L)' 'SDTVLATGDSGFDQAATFYQSDLASRGLELATGDKQAQKRIEFKKVENKGYGKEGYGITIQDDVITIEAATNTGAF' A
#
# COMPACT_ATOMS: atom_id res chain seq x y z
N SER A 1 16.88 -8.10 3.76
CA SER A 1 15.83 -7.53 4.62
C SER A 1 14.52 -8.15 4.24
N ASP A 2 13.62 -8.28 5.20
CA ASP A 2 12.23 -8.69 4.95
C ASP A 2 11.46 -7.52 4.35
N THR A 3 10.45 -7.83 3.54
CA THR A 3 9.52 -6.82 3.01
C THR A 3 8.64 -6.32 4.15
N VAL A 4 8.39 -5.02 4.21
CA VAL A 4 7.47 -4.43 5.20
C VAL A 4 6.25 -3.79 4.54
N LEU A 5 5.15 -3.72 5.27
CA LEU A 5 4.03 -2.85 4.91
C LEU A 5 4.30 -1.45 5.49
N ALA A 6 4.65 -0.50 4.62
CA ALA A 6 4.98 0.88 4.98
C ALA A 6 3.72 1.75 4.95
N THR A 7 3.01 1.80 6.07
CA THR A 7 1.73 2.50 6.19
C THR A 7 1.89 4.02 6.28
N GLY A 8 2.86 4.50 7.08
CA GLY A 8 3.24 5.92 7.25
C GLY A 8 2.07 6.91 7.26
N ASP A 9 2.30 8.16 6.86
CA ASP A 9 1.24 9.17 6.71
C ASP A 9 0.54 9.08 5.33
N SER A 10 0.21 7.86 4.87
CA SER A 10 -0.41 7.67 3.55
C SER A 10 -1.87 8.16 3.47
N GLY A 11 -2.55 8.26 4.61
CA GLY A 11 -3.99 8.54 4.70
C GLY A 11 -4.87 7.32 4.35
N PHE A 12 -4.27 6.13 4.27
CA PHE A 12 -4.92 4.88 3.87
C PHE A 12 -4.81 3.76 4.92
N ASP A 13 -4.91 4.11 6.20
CA ASP A 13 -4.79 3.16 7.32
C ASP A 13 -5.81 2.01 7.25
N GLN A 14 -7.02 2.31 6.76
CA GLN A 14 -8.06 1.30 6.57
C GLN A 14 -7.66 0.30 5.48
N ALA A 15 -7.27 0.78 4.30
CA ALA A 15 -6.82 -0.08 3.21
C ALA A 15 -5.59 -0.90 3.60
N ALA A 16 -4.64 -0.30 4.32
CA ALA A 16 -3.47 -1.00 4.83
C ALA A 16 -3.83 -2.14 5.80
N THR A 17 -4.79 -1.90 6.71
CA THR A 17 -5.28 -2.93 7.65
C THR A 17 -5.94 -4.09 6.92
N PHE A 18 -6.76 -3.80 5.90
CA PHE A 18 -7.40 -4.82 5.08
C PHE A 18 -6.37 -5.62 4.28
N TYR A 19 -5.39 -4.94 3.69
CA TYR A 19 -4.32 -5.58 2.92
C TYR A 19 -3.47 -6.50 3.80
N GLN A 20 -3.10 -6.06 5.01
CA GLN A 20 -2.39 -6.89 5.97
C GLN A 20 -3.19 -8.15 6.35
N SER A 21 -4.51 -8.00 6.55
CA SER A 21 -5.39 -9.12 6.89
C SER A 21 -5.55 -10.12 5.74
N ASP A 22 -5.69 -9.63 4.50
CA ASP A 22 -5.76 -10.48 3.30
C ASP A 22 -4.45 -11.26 3.11
N LEU A 23 -3.30 -10.62 3.29
CA LEU A 23 -2.00 -11.29 3.20
C LEU A 23 -1.82 -12.35 4.28
N ALA A 24 -2.17 -12.05 5.54
CA ALA A 24 -2.13 -13.02 6.63
C ALA A 24 -3.04 -14.23 6.35
N SER A 25 -4.21 -14.02 5.75
CA SER A 25 -5.12 -15.11 5.35
C SER A 25 -4.52 -16.06 4.29
N ARG A 26 -3.52 -15.58 3.54
CA ARG A 26 -2.76 -16.34 2.54
C ARG A 26 -1.44 -16.90 3.10
N GLY A 27 -1.21 -16.76 4.41
CA GLY A 27 0.03 -17.19 5.07
C GLY A 27 1.21 -16.25 4.87
N LEU A 28 0.96 -15.00 4.46
CA LEU A 28 1.98 -13.97 4.26
C LEU A 28 1.89 -12.94 5.39
N GLU A 29 2.68 -13.13 6.44
CA GLU A 29 2.79 -12.18 7.54
C GLU A 29 3.89 -11.16 7.23
N LEU A 30 3.49 -9.91 7.02
CA LEU A 30 4.41 -8.79 6.83
C LEU A 30 4.44 -7.94 8.10
N ALA A 31 5.64 -7.57 8.53
CA ALA A 31 5.82 -6.57 9.57
C ALA A 31 5.39 -5.19 9.04
N THR A 32 4.90 -4.33 9.93
CA THR A 32 4.76 -2.91 9.63
C THR A 32 6.12 -2.24 9.73
N GLY A 33 6.38 -1.25 8.87
CA GLY A 33 7.65 -0.55 8.83
C GLY A 33 7.51 0.90 8.35
N ASP A 34 8.63 1.59 8.23
CA ASP A 34 8.67 2.96 7.73
C ASP A 34 8.89 3.01 6.20
N LYS A 35 8.77 4.21 5.63
CA LYS A 35 8.99 4.47 4.19
C LYS A 35 10.46 4.46 3.76
N GLN A 36 11.41 4.38 4.70
CA GLN A 36 12.85 4.28 4.41
C GLN A 36 13.30 2.83 4.22
N ALA A 37 12.46 1.84 4.56
CA ALA A 37 12.73 0.44 4.27
C ALA A 37 12.95 0.21 2.77
N GLN A 38 14.06 -0.46 2.44
CA GLN A 38 14.45 -0.74 1.05
C GLN A 38 13.40 -1.61 0.32
N LYS A 39 12.90 -2.65 0.99
CA LYS A 39 11.87 -3.55 0.45
C LYS A 39 10.56 -3.27 1.16
N ARG A 40 9.59 -2.70 0.46
CA ARG A 40 8.32 -2.32 1.09
C ARG A 40 7.16 -2.30 0.12
N ILE A 41 5.97 -2.44 0.69
CA ILE A 41 4.70 -2.11 0.05
C ILE A 41 4.23 -0.81 0.67
N GLU A 42 3.95 0.21 -0.14
CA GLU A 42 3.53 1.52 0.33
C GLU A 42 2.25 1.99 -0.36
N PHE A 43 1.46 2.77 0.37
CA PHE A 43 0.28 3.43 -0.17
C PHE A 43 0.56 4.91 -0.40
N LYS A 44 0.06 5.43 -1.52
CA LYS A 44 0.22 6.84 -1.91
C LYS A 44 -1.10 7.44 -2.34
N LYS A 45 -1.57 8.44 -1.60
CA LYS A 45 -2.75 9.21 -2.01
C LYS A 45 -2.42 10.09 -3.22
N VAL A 46 -3.22 9.95 -4.28
CA VAL A 46 -3.14 10.76 -5.51
C VAL A 46 -4.55 11.13 -5.97
N GLU A 47 -4.86 12.44 -6.01
CA GLU A 47 -6.23 12.91 -6.31
C GLU A 47 -6.41 13.29 -7.79
N ASN A 48 -5.33 13.64 -8.49
CA ASN A 48 -5.38 14.28 -9.83
C ASN A 48 -4.90 13.38 -10.98
N LYS A 49 -4.94 12.05 -10.81
CA LYS A 49 -4.57 11.09 -11.87
C LYS A 49 -5.74 10.57 -12.71
N GLY A 50 -6.97 10.97 -12.39
CA GLY A 50 -8.17 10.54 -13.12
C GLY A 50 -8.66 9.14 -12.80
N TYR A 51 -8.20 8.54 -11.69
CA TYR A 51 -8.60 7.19 -11.26
C TYR A 51 -10.06 7.07 -10.84
N GLY A 52 -10.73 8.18 -10.53
CA GLY A 52 -12.07 8.14 -9.95
C GLY A 52 -12.06 7.53 -8.54
N LYS A 53 -13.25 7.14 -8.05
CA LYS A 53 -13.42 6.68 -6.67
C LYS A 53 -12.72 5.36 -6.37
N GLU A 54 -12.81 4.39 -7.29
CA GLU A 54 -12.35 3.00 -7.08
C GLU A 54 -11.09 2.66 -7.89
N GLY A 55 -10.60 3.59 -8.72
CA GLY A 55 -9.41 3.34 -9.50
C GLY A 55 -8.13 3.44 -8.68
N TYR A 56 -7.12 2.71 -9.14
CA TYR A 56 -5.79 2.67 -8.57
C TYR A 56 -4.73 2.48 -9.65
N GLY A 57 -3.48 2.78 -9.28
CA GLY A 57 -2.28 2.40 -10.01
C GLY A 57 -1.39 1.54 -9.12
N ILE A 58 -0.71 0.56 -9.71
CA ILE A 58 0.35 -0.19 -9.04
C ILE A 58 1.63 0.03 -9.83
N THR A 59 2.69 0.44 -9.12
CA THR A 59 4.04 0.50 -9.66
C THR A 59 4.94 -0.44 -8.86
N ILE A 60 5.79 -1.19 -9.55
CA ILE A 60 6.83 -2.01 -8.93
C ILE A 60 8.16 -1.52 -9.47
N GLN A 61 8.96 -0.93 -8.61
CA GLN A 61 10.25 -0.36 -8.98
C GLN A 61 11.20 -0.42 -7.78
N ASP A 62 12.46 -0.82 -8.02
CA ASP A 62 13.53 -0.79 -7.01
C ASP A 62 13.14 -1.48 -5.68
N ASP A 63 12.52 -2.66 -5.75
CA ASP A 63 11.98 -3.44 -4.61
C ASP A 63 10.83 -2.77 -3.80
N VAL A 64 10.22 -1.72 -4.36
CA VAL A 64 9.06 -1.02 -3.78
C VAL A 64 7.82 -1.30 -4.61
N ILE A 65 6.76 -1.77 -3.96
CA ILE A 65 5.42 -1.85 -4.52
C ILE A 65 4.65 -0.63 -4.03
N THR A 66 4.31 0.29 -4.93
CA THR A 66 3.50 1.48 -4.60
C THR A 66 2.09 1.30 -5.14
N ILE A 67 1.11 1.32 -4.23
CA ILE A 67 -0.32 1.37 -4.55
C ILE A 67 -0.76 2.83 -4.46
N GLU A 68 -1.15 3.41 -5.58
CA GLU A 68 -1.61 4.78 -5.64
C GLU A 68 -3.11 4.87 -5.94
N ALA A 69 -3.85 5.65 -5.14
CA ALA A 69 -5.30 5.77 -5.27
C ALA A 69 -5.79 7.14 -4.74
N ALA A 70 -7.02 7.51 -5.09
CA ALA A 70 -7.67 8.71 -4.56
C ALA A 70 -8.42 8.46 -3.23
N THR A 71 -8.91 7.23 -3.02
CA THR A 71 -9.74 6.85 -1.86
C THR A 71 -9.33 5.49 -1.29
N ASN A 72 -9.76 5.19 -0.06
CA ASN A 72 -9.55 3.85 0.54
C ASN A 72 -10.19 2.74 -0.29
N THR A 73 -11.29 3.01 -0.99
CA THR A 73 -11.95 2.04 -1.89
C THR A 73 -11.13 1.78 -3.16
N GLY A 74 -10.32 2.74 -3.61
CA GLY A 74 -9.37 2.46 -4.69
C GLY A 74 -8.13 1.74 -4.18
N ALA A 75 -7.69 2.06 -2.97
CA ALA A 75 -6.47 1.48 -2.39
C ALA A 75 -6.60 0.01 -1.95
N PHE A 76 -7.82 -0.54 -1.84
CA PHE A 76 -8.11 -1.93 -1.47
C PHE A 76 -9.23 -2.49 -2.35
#